data_AF-A0A699YJ29-F1
#
_entry.id   AF-A0A699YJ29-F1
#
_cell.length_a   1.000
_cell.length_b   1.000
_cell.length_c   1.000
_cell.angle_alpha   90.00
_cell.angle_beta   90.00
_cell.angle_gamma   90.00
#
_symmetry.space_group_name_H-M   'P 1'
#
loop_
_entity.id
_entity.type
_entity.pdbx_description
1 polymer ?
#
loop_
_entity_poly.entity_id
_entity_poly.type
_entity_poly.pdbx_seq_one_letter_code
_entity_poly.pdbx_strand_id
1 'polypeptide(L)' 'MELLLQAVVEGRAEVLLGTHNQASVELAVARMSELGLQPQGSNVYFGQLLGMSDHLTQTLGAAGYKCFKYVPYGEVEQ' A
#
# COMPACT_ATOMS: atom_id res chain seq x y z
N MET A 1 6.26 9.95 -4.60
CA MET A 1 5.00 9.20 -4.83
C MET A 1 4.49 9.40 -6.25
N GLU A 2 4.32 10.64 -6.71
CA GLU A 2 3.81 10.95 -8.06
C GLU A 2 4.59 10.27 -9.20
N LEU A 3 5.92 10.44 -9.25
CA LEU A 3 6.76 9.82 -10.28
C LEU A 3 6.69 8.28 -10.26
N LEU A 4 6.55 7.68 -9.08
CA LEU A 4 6.47 6.23 -8.93
C LEU A 4 5.11 5.70 -9.41
N LEU A 5 4.00 6.37 -9.08
CA LEU A 5 2.68 6.00 -9.57
C LEU A 5 2.56 6.19 -11.09
N GLN A 6 3.18 7.23 -11.63
CA GLN A 6 3.26 7.42 -13.08
C GLN A 6 4.02 6.29 -13.77
N ALA A 7 5.15 5.84 -13.18
CA ALA A 7 5.88 4.68 -13.69
C ALA A 7 5.05 3.37 -13.63
N VAL A 8 4.13 3.25 -12.67
CA VAL A 8 3.17 2.12 -12.60
C VAL A 8 2.15 2.21 -13.73
N VAL A 9 1.59 3.40 -14.00
CA VAL A 9 0.67 3.63 -15.14
C VAL A 9 1.34 3.24 -16.46
N GLU A 10 2.62 3.57 -16.62
CA GLU A 10 3.42 3.24 -17.81
C GLU A 10 3.89 1.78 -17.84
N GLY A 11 3.58 0.97 -16.82
CA GLY A 11 3.97 -0.44 -16.74
C GLY A 11 5.48 -0.67 -16.54
N ARG A 12 6.22 0.34 -16.07
CA ARG A 12 7.68 0.29 -15.88
C ARG A 12 8.10 -0.04 -14.45
N ALA A 13 7.16 -0.07 -13.51
CA ALA A 13 7.43 -0.31 -12.10
C ALA A 13 6.26 -1.00 -11.39
N GLU A 14 6.60 -1.59 -10.25
CA GLU A 14 5.66 -2.01 -9.20
C GLU A 14 6.09 -1.35 -7.89
N VAL A 15 5.13 -0.95 -7.04
CA VAL A 15 5.44 -0.14 -5.86
C VAL A 15 4.74 -0.65 -4.60
N LEU A 16 5.51 -0.83 -3.53
CA LEU A 16 5.01 -1.12 -2.18
C LEU A 16 5.12 0.16 -1.33
N LEU A 17 3.98 0.67 -0.88
CA LEU A 17 3.88 1.80 0.02
C LEU A 17 3.89 1.28 1.47
N GLY A 18 5.09 1.18 2.04
CA GLY A 18 5.30 0.78 3.43
C GLY A 18 5.11 1.95 4.40
N THR A 19 3.88 2.23 4.86
CA THR A 19 3.61 3.37 5.75
C THR A 19 2.47 3.08 6.74
N HIS A 20 2.57 3.67 7.92
CA HIS A 20 1.51 3.68 8.95
C HIS A 20 0.76 5.01 9.02
N ASN A 21 1.19 6.00 8.24
CA ASN A 21 0.62 7.34 8.28
C ASN A 21 -0.64 7.38 7.42
N GLN A 22 -1.81 7.56 8.05
CA GLN A 22 -3.10 7.61 7.37
C GLN A 22 -3.16 8.66 6.25
N ALA A 23 -2.66 9.87 6.48
CA ALA A 23 -2.66 10.91 5.45
C ALA A 23 -1.84 10.51 4.20
N SER A 24 -0.75 9.76 4.39
CA SER A 24 0.05 9.22 3.27
C SER A 24 -0.71 8.15 2.48
N VAL A 25 -1.47 7.30 3.18
CA VAL A 25 -2.34 6.29 2.56
C VAL A 25 -3.45 6.96 1.76
N GLU A 26 -4.15 7.92 2.36
CA GLU A 26 -5.23 8.67 1.72
C GLU A 26 -4.73 9.42 0.48
N LEU A 27 -3.57 10.06 0.59
CA LEU A 27 -2.93 10.73 -0.55
C LEU A 27 -2.62 9.74 -1.67
N ALA A 28 -2.09 8.56 -1.36
CA ALA A 28 -1.80 7.54 -2.37
C ALA A 28 -3.08 7.04 -3.06
N VAL A 29 -4.14 6.77 -2.28
CA VAL A 29 -5.46 6.35 -2.79
C VAL A 29 -6.06 7.40 -3.70
N ALA A 30 -6.04 8.67 -3.30
CA ALA A 30 -6.54 9.78 -4.11
C ALA A 30 -5.78 9.86 -5.44
N ARG A 31 -4.44 9.79 -5.40
CA ARG A 31 -3.60 9.82 -6.61
C ARG A 31 -3.81 8.61 -7.51
N MET A 32 -4.01 7.41 -6.96
CA MET A 32 -4.38 6.24 -7.76
C MET A 32 -5.69 6.48 -8.49
N SER A 33 -6.70 7.03 -7.80
CA SER A 33 -8.00 7.36 -8.41
C SER A 33 -7.87 8.39 -9.53
N GLU A 34 -7.09 9.46 -9.33
CA GLU A 34 -6.83 10.50 -10.34
C GLU A 34 -6.13 9.92 -11.59
N LEU A 35 -5.24 8.95 -11.41
CA LEU A 35 -4.50 8.28 -12.48
C LEU A 35 -5.27 7.10 -13.11
N GLY A 36 -6.49 6.81 -12.66
CA GLY A 36 -7.30 5.70 -13.16
C GLY A 36 -6.77 4.31 -12.76
N LEU A 37 -5.85 4.23 -11.79
CA LEU A 37 -5.32 2.97 -11.26
C LEU A 37 -6.37 2.31 -10.37
N GLN A 38 -6.92 1.20 -10.85
CA GLN A 38 -7.92 0.43 -10.11
C GLN A 38 -7.29 -0.25 -8.87
N PRO A 39 -8.02 -0.37 -7.75
CA PRO A 39 -7.53 -1.09 -6.56
C PRO A 39 -7.10 -2.52 -6.88
N GLN A 40 -7.88 -3.17 -7.74
CA GLN A 40 -7.63 -4.49 -8.28
C GLN A 40 -6.96 -4.35 -9.66
N GLY A 41 -5.83 -5.02 -9.86
CA GLY A 41 -5.12 -5.04 -11.15
C GLY A 41 -4.05 -3.96 -11.35
N SER A 42 -3.95 -2.95 -10.47
CA SER A 42 -2.79 -2.04 -10.46
C SER A 42 -1.57 -2.67 -9.77
N ASN A 43 -0.35 -2.25 -10.14
CA ASN A 43 0.88 -2.70 -9.47
C ASN A 43 1.26 -1.82 -8.26
N VAL A 44 0.24 -1.44 -7.48
CA VAL A 44 0.39 -0.69 -6.24
C VAL A 44 -0.03 -1.56 -5.07
N TYR A 45 0.78 -1.55 -4.02
CA TYR A 45 0.57 -2.36 -2.83
C TYR A 45 0.77 -1.51 -1.58
N PHE A 46 0.02 -1.79 -0.52
CA PHE A 46 0.13 -1.11 0.77
C PHE A 46 0.71 -2.07 1.81
N GLY A 47 1.80 -1.68 2.48
CA GLY A 47 2.52 -2.51 3.44
C GLY A 47 2.53 -1.90 4.83
N GLN A 48 2.28 -2.71 5.85
CA GLN A 48 2.39 -2.29 7.27
C GLN A 48 2.98 -3.42 8.11
N LEU A 49 3.69 -3.09 9.19
CA LEU A 49 4.02 -4.06 10.24
C LEU A 49 2.76 -4.73 10.80
N LEU A 50 2.86 -6.03 11.12
CA LEU A 50 1.81 -6.78 11.80
C LEU A 50 1.54 -6.18 13.20
N GLY A 51 0.26 -6.02 13.55
CA GLY A 51 -0.17 -5.43 14.82
C GLY A 51 -0.15 -3.90 14.85
N MET A 52 0.27 -3.25 13.77
CA MET A 52 0.35 -1.79 13.67
C MET A 52 -0.66 -1.26 12.65
N SER A 53 -1.52 -0.34 13.10
CA SER A 53 -2.52 0.36 12.28
C SER A 53 -3.41 -0.58 11.45
N ASP A 54 -3.80 -1.72 12.02
CA ASP A 54 -4.52 -2.78 11.30
C ASP A 54 -5.82 -2.31 10.64
N HIS A 55 -6.49 -1.33 11.24
CA HIS A 55 -7.69 -0.70 10.68
C HIS A 55 -7.46 -0.11 9.28
N LEU A 56 -6.29 0.48 8.99
CA LEU A 56 -5.96 1.01 7.67
C LEU A 56 -5.89 -0.12 6.63
N THR A 57 -5.11 -1.16 6.90
CA THR A 57 -5.00 -2.33 6.01
C THR A 57 -6.31 -3.09 5.85
N GLN A 58 -7.13 -3.19 6.91
CA GLN A 58 -8.43 -3.84 6.81
C GLN A 58 -9.39 -3.02 5.94
N THR A 59 -9.40 -1.70 6.09
CA THR A 59 -10.23 -0.79 5.28
C THR A 59 -9.81 -0.84 3.82
N LEU A 60 -8.51 -0.73 3.53
CA LEU A 60 -7.95 -0.85 2.18
C LEU A 60 -8.26 -2.21 1.55
N GLY A 61 -8.07 -3.30 2.29
CA GLY A 61 -8.37 -4.65 1.83
C GLY A 61 -9.85 -4.84 1.51
N ALA A 62 -10.76 -4.32 2.34
CA ALA A 62 -12.20 -4.35 2.09
C ALA A 62 -12.60 -3.53 0.84
N ALA A 63 -11.87 -2.45 0.54
CA ALA A 63 -12.00 -1.67 -0.69
C ALA A 63 -11.31 -2.31 -1.92
N GLY A 64 -10.69 -3.49 -1.76
CA GLY A 64 -10.08 -4.24 -2.86
C GLY A 64 -8.64 -3.84 -3.21
N TYR A 65 -7.99 -3.01 -2.39
CA TYR A 65 -6.56 -2.71 -2.55
C TYR A 65 -5.71 -3.89 -2.09
N LYS A 66 -4.54 -4.07 -2.73
CA LYS A 66 -3.58 -5.09 -2.32
C LYS A 66 -2.82 -4.65 -1.07
N CYS A 67 -3.02 -5.35 0.03
CA CYS A 67 -2.39 -5.05 1.32
C CYS A 67 -1.51 -6.21 1.80
N PHE A 68 -0.39 -5.87 2.42
CA PHE A 68 0.53 -6.82 3.03
C PHE A 68 0.82 -6.45 4.48
N LYS A 69 1.01 -7.48 5.29
CA LYS A 69 1.58 -7.37 6.62
C LYS A 69 3.02 -7.86 6.61
N TYR A 70 3.94 -7.00 7.05
CA TYR A 70 5.32 -7.39 7.31
C TYR A 70 5.37 -8.07 8.66
N VAL A 71 5.70 -9.36 8.65
CA VAL A 71 5.71 -10.24 9.83
C VAL A 71 7.16 -10.63 10.11
N PRO A 72 7.84 -9.95 11.05
CA PRO A 72 9.12 -10.44 11.53
C PRO A 72 8.90 -11.73 12.31
N TYR A 73 9.78 -12.72 12.12
CA TYR A 73 9.76 -13.98 12.85
C TYR A 73 11.21 -14.38 13.20
N GLY A 74 11.38 -15.07 14.33
CA GLY A 74 12.68 -15.48 14.85
C GLY A 74 12.61 -15.74 16.35
N GLU A 75 13.67 -16.33 16.91
CA GLU A 75 13.82 -16.44 18.37
C GLU A 75 13.89 -15.03 18.97
N VAL A 76 13.21 -14.85 20.10
CA VAL A 76 13.25 -13.58 20.82
C VAL A 76 14.41 -13.66 21.81
N GLU A 77 15.54 -13.07 21.46
CA GLU A 77 16.58 -12.76 22.43
C GLU A 77 16.18 -11.48 23.17
N GLN A 78 16.20 -11.52 24.50
CA GLN A 78 15.94 -10.37 25.38
C GLN A 78 17.22 -9.67 25.80
#